data_AF-A0A2H5X1M9-F1
#
_entry.id   AF-A0A2H5X1M9-F1
#
_cell.length_a   1.000
_cell.length_b   1.000
_cell.length_c   1.000
_cell.angle_alpha   90.00
_cell.angle_beta   90.00
_cell.angle_gamma   90.00
#
_symmetry.space_group_name_H-M   'P 1'
#
loop_
_entity.id
_entity.type
_entity.pdbx_description
1 polymer ?
#
loop_
_entity_poly.entity_id
_entity_poly.type
_entity_poly.pdbx_seq_one_letter_code
_entity_poly.pdbx_strand_id
1 'polypeptide(L)'
;MDVIYNGLPSIISEVNWTPPNRFRADFPFLFATYGLLQGTDGVYFFALSGPSWQQVLSKFSIQTPVVMGQFPADALVYRLGLVQESQPVVEANLKLQDLFALKGAPVSQPINLDELRARDIPAGQTAQVQQLEAIDPLAHLVGKVQMNFVERDIPSRLADLSRYIDRNGSTVRSITGELLWDYGRGLVTVNAPKAQGVCGFLQKAGTVTLHDVTIASQIDYGTVLLVSLDGQPLRTSRKMLLQVMSEDTNYGWSAPGTGKRAIQNLGTAPINVRRFSGTVTFTRPDAGQLKVTPLDWNGYPAGKPSTGGKITLQPTVMYYLIER
;
A
#
# COMPACT_ATOMS: atom_id res chain seq x y z
N MET A 1 1.18 9.17 -5.46
CA MET A 1 1.34 8.11 -6.47
C MET A 1 2.15 8.71 -7.60
N ASP A 2 3.07 7.95 -8.16
CA ASP A 2 4.09 8.50 -9.06
C ASP A 2 3.56 8.81 -10.46
N VAL A 3 4.33 9.58 -11.23
CA VAL A 3 4.14 9.84 -12.66
C VAL A 3 5.43 9.49 -13.38
N ILE A 4 5.33 8.64 -14.41
CA ILE A 4 6.50 8.26 -15.22
C ILE A 4 6.68 9.26 -16.35
N TYR A 5 7.88 9.83 -16.49
CA TYR A 5 8.18 10.80 -17.55
C TYR A 5 9.02 10.18 -18.67
N ASN A 6 8.57 10.27 -19.92
CA ASN A 6 9.27 9.77 -21.12
C ASN A 6 9.68 8.28 -21.06
N GLY A 7 9.03 7.48 -20.21
CA GLY A 7 9.46 6.10 -19.95
C GLY A 7 10.86 5.98 -19.31
N LEU A 8 11.38 7.08 -18.76
CA LEU A 8 12.64 7.10 -18.03
C LEU A 8 12.43 6.60 -16.58
N PRO A 9 13.50 6.11 -15.93
CA PRO A 9 13.40 5.71 -14.53
C PRO A 9 12.87 6.83 -13.64
N SER A 10 11.92 6.49 -12.76
CA SER A 10 11.29 7.44 -11.84
C SER A 10 11.55 7.06 -10.39
N ILE A 11 11.84 8.07 -9.57
CA ILE A 11 12.00 7.88 -8.13
C ILE A 11 11.15 8.89 -7.35
N ILE A 12 10.61 8.44 -6.22
CA ILE A 12 10.08 9.30 -5.17
C ILE A 12 11.22 9.55 -4.20
N SER A 13 11.86 10.72 -4.30
CA SER A 13 13.07 11.05 -3.55
C SER A 13 12.84 11.23 -2.06
N GLU A 14 11.62 11.59 -1.64
CA GLU A 14 11.24 11.73 -0.23
C GLU A 14 9.76 11.44 -0.05
N VAL A 15 9.43 10.56 0.90
CA VAL A 15 8.05 10.40 1.38
C VAL A 15 8.00 9.95 2.83
N ASN A 16 6.97 10.39 3.56
CA ASN A 16 6.70 9.96 4.93
C ASN A 16 5.23 10.16 5.32
N TRP A 17 4.73 9.32 6.23
CA TRP A 17 3.61 9.69 7.09
C TRP A 17 4.10 10.04 8.48
N THR A 18 3.98 11.31 8.81
CA THR A 18 4.56 11.89 10.01
C THR A 18 3.65 11.68 11.23
N PRO A 19 4.20 11.34 12.42
CA PRO A 19 3.50 11.51 13.68
C PRO A 19 2.98 12.95 13.85
N PRO A 20 1.88 13.19 14.60
CA PRO A 20 1.15 12.24 15.44
C PRO A 20 0.08 11.45 14.68
N ASN A 21 0.20 11.26 13.36
CA ASN A 21 -0.64 10.31 12.64
C ASN A 21 -0.45 8.91 13.23
N ARG A 22 -1.54 8.32 13.75
CA ARG A 22 -1.56 6.95 14.27
C ARG A 22 -1.72 5.89 13.16
N PHE A 23 -2.28 6.29 12.03
CA PHE A 23 -2.56 5.45 10.88
C PHE A 23 -1.37 5.45 9.92
N ARG A 24 -0.31 4.72 10.31
CA ARG A 24 0.93 4.62 9.52
C ARG A 24 1.26 3.22 9.04
N ALA A 25 0.48 2.22 9.47
CA ALA A 25 0.71 0.82 9.14
C ALA A 25 0.60 0.53 7.64
N ASP A 26 -0.12 1.34 6.89
CA ASP A 26 -0.24 1.23 5.44
C ASP A 26 1.00 1.75 4.67
N PHE A 27 2.04 2.28 5.35
CA PHE A 27 3.06 3.11 4.68
C PHE A 27 3.91 2.26 3.77
N PRO A 28 4.57 1.23 4.31
CA PRO A 28 5.43 0.42 3.49
C PRO A 28 4.59 -0.44 2.54
N PHE A 29 3.39 -0.86 2.98
CA PHE A 29 2.43 -1.62 2.18
C PHE A 29 1.99 -0.89 0.90
N LEU A 30 1.54 0.36 1.00
CA LEU A 30 1.08 1.11 -0.18
C LEU A 30 2.23 1.38 -1.14
N PHE A 31 3.41 1.76 -0.66
CA PHE A 31 4.53 2.00 -1.56
C PHE A 31 5.10 0.71 -2.18
N ALA A 32 5.08 -0.41 -1.46
CA ALA A 32 5.50 -1.70 -2.01
C ALA A 32 4.54 -2.22 -3.08
N THR A 33 3.23 -2.04 -2.90
CA THR A 33 2.20 -2.53 -3.82
C THR A 33 1.99 -1.56 -4.98
N TYR A 34 1.61 -0.32 -4.68
CA TYR A 34 1.28 0.66 -5.70
C TYR A 34 2.50 1.29 -6.37
N GLY A 35 3.66 1.33 -5.71
CA GLY A 35 4.91 1.69 -6.38
C GLY A 35 5.22 0.73 -7.53
N LEU A 36 5.05 -0.57 -7.31
CA LEU A 36 5.16 -1.58 -8.37
C LEU A 36 4.08 -1.45 -9.43
N LEU A 37 2.82 -1.25 -9.05
CA LEU A 37 1.73 -1.06 -10.02
C LEU A 37 2.06 0.07 -11.02
N GLN A 38 2.63 1.15 -10.50
CA GLN A 38 3.02 2.34 -11.27
C GLN A 38 4.32 2.18 -12.06
N GLY A 39 5.15 1.18 -11.74
CA GLY A 39 6.49 1.04 -12.30
C GLY A 39 7.46 2.11 -11.78
N THR A 40 7.30 2.56 -10.53
CA THR A 40 8.29 3.43 -9.87
C THR A 40 9.56 2.61 -9.61
N ASP A 41 10.74 3.15 -9.95
CA ASP A 41 12.01 2.45 -9.80
C ASP A 41 12.59 2.57 -8.38
N GLY A 42 12.27 3.65 -7.66
CA GLY A 42 12.75 3.86 -6.30
C GLY A 42 11.80 4.67 -5.43
N VAL A 43 11.66 4.26 -4.17
CA VAL A 43 10.93 5.02 -3.15
C VAL A 43 11.82 5.21 -1.94
N TYR A 44 12.09 6.47 -1.60
CA TYR A 44 13.00 6.84 -0.51
C TYR A 44 12.20 7.36 0.68
N PHE A 45 12.21 6.59 1.76
CA PHE A 45 11.46 6.90 2.97
C PHE A 45 12.28 7.93 3.75
N PHE A 46 11.70 9.09 4.03
CA PHE A 46 12.39 10.20 4.69
C PHE A 46 11.95 10.33 6.15
N ALA A 47 12.80 10.28 7.18
CA ALA A 47 14.25 10.32 7.16
C ALA A 47 14.88 9.32 8.13
N LEU A 48 15.93 8.64 7.67
CA LEU A 48 16.86 7.94 8.58
C LEU A 48 17.60 8.99 9.42
N SER A 49 17.64 8.78 10.74
CA SER A 49 18.27 9.68 11.71
C SER A 49 19.55 9.09 12.33
N GLY A 50 19.91 7.85 11.98
CA GLY A 50 21.11 7.17 12.46
C GLY A 50 21.11 5.68 12.07
N PRO A 51 22.07 4.88 12.58
CA PRO A 51 22.16 3.44 12.25
C PRO A 51 21.22 2.55 13.08
N SER A 52 20.58 3.09 14.13
CA SER A 52 19.80 2.32 15.11
C SER A 52 18.33 2.70 15.13
N TRP A 53 17.48 1.82 15.69
CA TRP A 53 16.08 2.12 15.96
C TRP A 53 15.93 3.40 16.80
N GLN A 54 14.97 4.23 16.41
CA GLN A 54 14.62 5.41 17.20
C GLN A 54 13.97 4.98 18.51
N GLN A 55 14.35 5.66 19.60
CA GLN A 55 13.80 5.39 20.94
C GLN A 55 12.47 6.11 21.19
N VAL A 56 12.19 7.15 20.40
CA VAL A 56 10.97 7.95 20.41
C VAL A 56 10.59 8.34 18.98
N LEU A 57 9.29 8.51 18.75
CA LEU A 57 8.73 9.11 17.55
C LEU A 57 9.09 10.60 17.50
N SER A 58 9.72 11.02 16.40
CA SER A 58 9.98 12.39 16.01
C SER A 58 9.21 12.72 14.73
N LYS A 59 9.27 13.99 14.29
CA LYS A 59 8.50 14.50 13.15
C LYS A 59 8.63 13.63 11.89
N PHE A 60 9.82 13.12 11.59
CA PHE A 60 10.12 12.36 10.37
C PHE A 60 10.53 10.91 10.63
N SER A 61 10.10 10.34 11.75
CA SER A 61 10.50 9.01 12.17
C SER A 61 10.07 7.90 11.21
N ILE A 62 11.06 7.17 10.67
CA ILE A 62 10.86 5.93 9.91
C ILE A 62 11.55 4.71 10.53
N GLN A 63 12.52 4.91 11.44
CA GLN A 63 13.23 3.82 12.13
C GLN A 63 12.42 3.35 13.34
N THR A 64 11.14 3.04 13.12
CA THR A 64 10.16 2.67 14.14
C THR A 64 9.51 1.34 13.78
N PRO A 65 8.97 0.61 14.77
CA PRO A 65 8.29 -0.66 14.53
C PRO A 65 7.25 -0.60 13.39
N VAL A 66 6.42 0.44 13.34
CA VAL A 66 5.36 0.54 12.33
C VAL A 66 5.88 0.77 10.92
N VAL A 67 7.05 1.40 10.74
CA VAL A 67 7.57 1.67 9.39
C VAL A 67 8.60 0.61 9.00
N MET A 68 9.80 0.65 9.57
CA MET A 68 10.87 -0.30 9.21
C MET A 68 10.60 -1.74 9.65
N GLY A 69 9.79 -1.97 10.69
CA GLY A 69 9.39 -3.33 11.06
C GLY A 69 8.60 -4.03 9.96
N GLN A 70 7.99 -3.31 9.02
CA GLN A 70 7.25 -3.96 7.94
C GLN A 70 8.10 -4.27 6.69
N PHE A 71 9.37 -3.85 6.67
CA PHE A 71 10.22 -4.02 5.50
C PHE A 71 10.47 -5.49 5.10
N PRO A 72 10.51 -6.50 6.00
CA PRO A 72 10.76 -7.87 5.58
C PRO A 72 9.78 -8.38 4.51
N ALA A 73 8.47 -8.20 4.68
CA ALA A 73 7.50 -8.61 3.65
C ALA A 73 7.37 -7.56 2.52
N ASP A 74 7.29 -6.27 2.85
CA ASP A 74 7.05 -5.22 1.86
C ASP A 74 8.22 -5.05 0.87
N ALA A 75 9.46 -5.19 1.34
CA ALA A 75 10.62 -5.18 0.45
C ALA A 75 10.66 -6.41 -0.47
N LEU A 76 10.15 -7.57 -0.03
CA LEU A 76 10.01 -8.74 -0.90
C LEU A 76 8.94 -8.50 -1.97
N VAL A 77 7.79 -7.93 -1.58
CA VAL A 77 6.74 -7.53 -2.55
C VAL A 77 7.35 -6.69 -3.64
N TYR A 78 7.99 -5.58 -3.25
CA TYR A 78 8.56 -4.61 -4.18
C TYR A 78 9.72 -5.19 -5.01
N ARG A 79 10.75 -5.74 -4.38
CA ARG A 79 11.99 -6.11 -5.07
C ARG A 79 11.88 -7.38 -5.92
N LEU A 80 10.93 -8.27 -5.60
CA LEU A 80 10.72 -9.51 -6.35
C LEU A 80 9.54 -9.41 -7.33
N GLY A 81 8.87 -8.26 -7.42
CA GLY A 81 7.71 -8.08 -8.29
C GLY A 81 6.57 -9.03 -7.93
N LEU A 82 6.23 -9.15 -6.63
CA LEU A 82 5.14 -10.04 -6.20
C LEU A 82 3.74 -9.50 -6.53
N VAL A 83 3.69 -8.22 -6.93
CA VAL A 83 2.54 -7.55 -7.56
C VAL A 83 2.94 -7.16 -8.97
N GLN A 84 2.02 -7.31 -9.91
CA GLN A 84 2.23 -7.02 -11.32
C GLN A 84 2.23 -5.50 -11.59
N GLU A 85 3.26 -5.05 -12.30
CA GLU A 85 3.30 -3.73 -12.90
C GLU A 85 2.24 -3.61 -14.01
N SER A 86 1.53 -2.47 -14.04
CA SER A 86 0.50 -2.24 -15.04
C SER A 86 1.03 -1.58 -16.32
N GLN A 87 0.34 -1.87 -17.43
CA GLN A 87 0.47 -1.05 -18.64
C GLN A 87 -0.07 0.37 -18.37
N PRO A 88 0.40 1.40 -19.11
CA PRO A 88 -0.12 2.76 -18.96
C PRO A 88 -1.64 2.83 -19.19
N VAL A 89 -2.37 3.27 -18.16
CA VAL A 89 -3.80 3.60 -18.24
C VAL A 89 -4.02 5.04 -18.67
N VAL A 90 -3.00 5.88 -18.50
CA VAL A 90 -2.90 7.23 -19.06
C VAL A 90 -1.54 7.38 -19.72
N GLU A 91 -1.51 7.82 -20.98
CA GLU A 91 -0.35 8.33 -21.68
C GLU A 91 -0.63 9.76 -22.14
N ALA A 92 -0.15 10.75 -21.39
CA ALA A 92 -0.31 12.16 -21.71
C ALA A 92 0.89 12.66 -22.53
N ASN A 93 0.67 13.00 -23.79
CA ASN A 93 1.69 13.55 -24.68
C ASN A 93 1.62 15.08 -24.65
N LEU A 94 2.64 15.70 -24.06
CA LEU A 94 2.74 17.13 -23.79
C LEU A 94 3.67 17.80 -24.81
N LYS A 95 3.10 18.62 -25.68
CA LYS A 95 3.88 19.36 -26.67
C LYS A 95 4.73 20.44 -26.02
N LEU A 96 6.04 20.39 -26.22
CA LEU A 96 6.99 21.31 -25.60
C LEU A 96 6.67 22.79 -25.90
N GLN A 97 6.29 23.10 -27.14
CA GLN A 97 5.89 24.46 -27.52
C GLN A 97 4.70 24.99 -26.68
N ASP A 98 3.73 24.14 -26.37
CA ASP A 98 2.56 24.52 -25.57
C ASP A 98 2.92 24.68 -24.09
N LEU A 99 3.82 23.85 -23.57
CA LEU A 99 4.35 23.99 -22.21
C LEU A 99 5.16 25.28 -22.05
N PHE A 100 6.03 25.62 -23.01
CA PHE A 100 6.78 26.88 -23.01
C PHE A 100 5.88 28.11 -23.17
N ALA A 101 4.72 27.94 -23.82
CA ALA A 101 3.67 28.95 -23.90
C ALA A 101 2.74 28.97 -22.67
N LEU A 102 3.06 28.20 -21.60
CA LEU A 102 2.31 28.13 -20.34
C LEU A 102 0.84 27.70 -20.50
N LYS A 103 0.53 26.86 -21.50
CA LYS A 103 -0.83 26.30 -21.67
C LYS A 103 -1.20 25.23 -20.63
N GLY A 104 -0.24 24.79 -19.81
CA GLY A 104 -0.44 23.82 -18.72
C GLY A 104 -0.28 22.36 -19.15
N ALA A 105 -0.39 21.46 -18.16
CA ALA A 105 -0.38 20.00 -18.33
C ALA A 105 -1.65 19.41 -17.67
N PRO A 106 -2.15 18.25 -18.12
CA PRO A 106 -3.36 17.60 -17.59
C PRO A 106 -3.26 17.14 -16.14
N VAL A 107 -2.10 17.32 -15.51
CA VAL A 107 -1.83 17.07 -14.09
C VAL A 107 -2.10 18.34 -13.29
N SER A 108 -3.28 18.91 -13.48
CA SER A 108 -3.77 19.82 -12.46
C SER A 108 -4.03 18.96 -11.21
N GLN A 109 -3.07 18.91 -10.26
CA GLN A 109 -3.44 18.52 -8.89
C GLN A 109 -4.57 19.47 -8.49
N PRO A 110 -5.80 18.99 -8.24
CA PRO A 110 -6.85 19.87 -7.80
C PRO A 110 -6.38 20.43 -6.46
N ILE A 111 -6.04 21.71 -6.43
CA ILE A 111 -6.04 22.51 -5.21
C ILE A 111 -7.44 22.31 -4.64
N ASN A 112 -7.60 21.39 -3.67
CA ASN A 112 -8.79 21.15 -2.84
C ASN A 112 -10.09 21.80 -3.37
N LEU A 113 -10.52 21.39 -4.56
CA LEU A 113 -11.72 21.88 -5.20
C LEU A 113 -12.57 20.66 -5.48
N ASP A 114 -13.72 20.70 -4.82
CA ASP A 114 -14.79 19.72 -4.72
C ASP A 114 -15.22 19.08 -6.06
N GLU A 115 -15.99 18.00 -5.90
CA GLU A 115 -16.59 17.02 -6.84
C GLU A 115 -17.20 17.52 -8.17
N LEU A 116 -17.06 18.80 -8.55
CA LEU A 116 -17.80 19.44 -9.65
C LEU A 116 -17.17 19.35 -11.06
N ARG A 117 -16.06 18.62 -11.27
CA ARG A 117 -15.38 18.61 -12.59
C ARG A 117 -15.32 17.25 -13.29
N ALA A 118 -16.09 16.26 -12.81
CA ALA A 118 -16.15 14.92 -13.37
C ALA A 118 -16.95 14.78 -14.70
N ARG A 119 -17.38 15.88 -15.33
CA ARG A 119 -18.30 15.84 -16.49
C ARG A 119 -17.62 15.84 -17.86
N ASP A 120 -16.30 16.01 -17.94
CA ASP A 120 -15.62 16.28 -19.22
C ASP A 120 -14.87 15.07 -19.82
N ILE A 121 -15.06 13.85 -19.30
CA ILE A 121 -14.49 12.64 -19.90
C ILE A 121 -15.63 11.69 -20.31
N PRO A 122 -15.82 11.42 -21.62
CA PRO A 122 -16.81 10.46 -22.09
C PRO A 122 -16.56 9.08 -21.45
N ALA A 123 -17.51 8.60 -20.66
CA ALA A 123 -17.43 7.28 -20.05
C ALA A 123 -17.55 6.18 -21.13
N GLY A 124 -16.71 5.15 -21.05
CA GLY A 124 -16.93 3.88 -21.75
C GLY A 124 -16.15 3.64 -23.05
N GLN A 125 -15.13 4.46 -23.39
CA GLN A 125 -14.25 4.20 -24.53
C GLN A 125 -12.79 4.54 -24.21
N THR A 126 -11.86 3.67 -24.65
CA THR A 126 -10.45 4.05 -24.76
C THR A 126 -10.33 5.11 -25.84
N ALA A 127 -9.83 6.29 -25.49
CA ALA A 127 -9.81 7.43 -26.38
C ALA A 127 -8.38 7.83 -26.75
N GLN A 128 -8.21 8.23 -28.02
CA GLN A 128 -7.11 9.11 -28.42
C GLN A 128 -7.63 10.54 -28.35
N VAL A 129 -6.98 11.36 -27.54
CA VAL A 129 -7.40 12.75 -27.32
C VAL A 129 -6.27 13.67 -27.75
N GLN A 130 -6.58 14.65 -28.58
CA GLN A 130 -5.56 15.56 -29.13
C GLN A 130 -4.90 16.40 -28.03
N GLN A 131 -5.70 16.80 -27.03
CA GLN A 131 -5.24 17.46 -25.82
C GLN A 131 -6.00 16.88 -24.63
N LEU A 132 -5.27 16.42 -23.61
CA LEU A 132 -5.87 16.00 -22.34
C LEU A 132 -5.93 17.23 -21.43
N GLU A 133 -7.11 17.55 -20.90
CA GLU A 133 -7.30 18.73 -20.02
C GLU A 133 -7.12 18.37 -18.54
N ALA A 134 -7.55 17.17 -18.14
CA ALA A 134 -7.46 16.67 -16.77
C ALA A 134 -7.33 15.14 -16.73
N ILE A 135 -6.61 14.64 -15.73
CA ILE A 135 -6.54 13.22 -15.37
C ILE A 135 -7.38 12.98 -14.12
N ASP A 136 -8.24 11.97 -14.15
CA ASP A 136 -8.94 11.52 -12.94
C ASP A 136 -7.90 11.10 -11.88
N PRO A 137 -7.87 11.71 -10.68
CA PRO A 137 -6.89 11.36 -9.65
C PRO A 137 -6.92 9.87 -9.27
N LEU A 138 -8.06 9.20 -9.42
CA LEU A 138 -8.20 7.77 -9.16
C LEU A 138 -7.53 6.90 -10.23
N ALA A 139 -7.14 7.45 -11.39
CA ALA A 139 -6.39 6.73 -12.42
C ALA A 139 -5.08 6.14 -11.88
N HIS A 140 -4.42 6.84 -10.94
CA HIS A 140 -3.23 6.34 -10.26
C HIS A 140 -3.50 5.09 -9.39
N LEU A 141 -4.74 4.83 -9.00
CA LEU A 141 -5.10 3.58 -8.31
C LEU A 141 -5.45 2.46 -9.29
N VAL A 142 -5.81 2.81 -10.54
CA VAL A 142 -6.09 1.84 -11.60
C VAL A 142 -4.80 1.29 -12.21
N GLY A 143 -3.85 2.16 -12.55
CA GLY A 143 -2.59 1.73 -13.17
C GLY A 143 -1.65 2.88 -13.50
N LYS A 144 -0.61 2.56 -14.28
CA LYS A 144 0.51 3.44 -14.61
C LYS A 144 0.03 4.72 -15.30
N VAL A 145 0.46 5.87 -14.78
CA VAL A 145 0.25 7.18 -15.41
C VAL A 145 1.58 7.66 -15.98
N GLN A 146 1.63 7.86 -17.29
CA GLN A 146 2.82 8.27 -18.01
C GLN A 146 2.61 9.62 -18.70
N MET A 147 3.63 10.47 -18.64
CA MET A 147 3.72 11.72 -19.37
C MET A 147 4.91 11.71 -20.30
N ASN A 148 4.71 12.10 -21.55
CA ASN A 148 5.77 12.22 -22.52
C ASN A 148 5.86 13.65 -23.02
N PHE A 149 7.08 14.17 -23.14
CA PHE A 149 7.36 15.45 -23.77
C PHE A 149 7.61 15.22 -25.26
N VAL A 150 6.85 15.90 -26.12
CA VAL A 150 6.86 15.68 -27.56
C VAL A 150 7.11 16.99 -28.32
N GLU A 151 7.81 16.92 -29.44
CA GLU A 151 8.12 18.10 -30.29
C GLU A 151 6.95 18.50 -31.20
N ARG A 152 6.11 17.52 -31.55
CA ARG A 152 4.97 17.68 -32.46
C ARG A 152 3.68 17.25 -31.77
N ASP A 153 2.55 17.60 -32.36
CA ASP A 153 1.25 17.15 -31.88
C ASP A 153 1.13 15.63 -32.02
N ILE A 154 1.18 14.94 -30.88
CA ILE A 154 0.95 13.49 -30.78
C ILE A 154 -0.26 13.30 -29.86
N PRO A 155 -1.33 12.61 -30.31
CA PRO A 155 -2.50 12.37 -29.47
C PRO A 155 -2.14 11.63 -28.18
N SER A 156 -2.72 12.06 -27.06
CA SER A 156 -2.67 11.35 -25.78
C SER A 156 -3.58 10.12 -25.80
N ARG A 157 -3.30 9.12 -24.97
CA ARG A 157 -4.13 7.91 -24.80
C ARG A 157 -4.69 7.82 -23.39
N LEU A 158 -5.99 7.55 -23.29
CA LEU A 158 -6.68 7.29 -22.02
C LEU A 158 -7.43 5.97 -22.12
N ALA A 159 -7.15 5.05 -21.20
CA ALA A 159 -7.91 3.80 -21.07
C ALA A 159 -9.32 4.08 -20.53
N ASP A 160 -10.30 3.23 -20.86
CA ASP A 160 -11.61 3.26 -20.22
C ASP A 160 -11.51 2.88 -18.73
N LEU A 161 -11.55 3.90 -17.86
CA LEU A 161 -11.44 3.72 -16.40
C LEU A 161 -12.76 3.33 -15.73
N SER A 162 -13.90 3.40 -16.44
CA SER A 162 -15.24 3.20 -15.85
C SER A 162 -15.45 1.79 -15.29
N ARG A 163 -14.69 0.82 -15.80
CA ARG A 163 -14.72 -0.59 -15.36
C ARG A 163 -13.94 -0.82 -14.05
N TYR A 164 -13.12 0.13 -13.66
CA TYR A 164 -12.20 0.00 -12.54
C TYR A 164 -12.54 0.93 -11.38
N ILE A 165 -13.22 2.05 -11.66
CA ILE A 165 -13.62 3.05 -10.67
C ILE A 165 -15.12 2.95 -10.43
N ASP A 166 -15.52 2.43 -9.28
CA ASP A 166 -16.91 2.45 -8.81
C ASP A 166 -17.06 3.55 -7.75
N ARG A 167 -17.52 4.72 -8.18
CA ARG A 167 -17.72 5.87 -7.28
C ARG A 167 -18.88 5.66 -6.31
N ASN A 168 -19.92 4.94 -6.72
CA ASN A 168 -21.08 4.66 -5.88
C ASN A 168 -20.72 3.66 -4.77
N GLY A 169 -19.99 2.60 -5.12
CA GLY A 169 -19.43 1.65 -4.17
C GLY A 169 -18.21 2.17 -3.40
N SER A 170 -17.66 3.31 -3.80
CA SER A 170 -16.44 3.90 -3.23
C SER A 170 -15.22 2.98 -3.33
N THR A 171 -15.04 2.36 -4.50
CA THR A 171 -13.94 1.43 -4.75
C THR A 171 -13.19 1.73 -6.05
N VAL A 172 -11.89 1.41 -6.06
CA VAL A 172 -11.04 1.42 -7.26
C VAL A 172 -10.25 0.13 -7.34
N ARG A 173 -10.34 -0.57 -8.47
CA ARG A 173 -9.58 -1.80 -8.74
C ARG A 173 -8.41 -1.50 -9.68
N SER A 174 -7.25 -2.10 -9.44
CA SER A 174 -6.16 -2.03 -10.41
C SER A 174 -6.53 -2.75 -11.71
N ILE A 175 -5.96 -2.31 -12.84
CA ILE A 175 -6.14 -2.95 -14.15
C ILE A 175 -5.58 -4.39 -14.18
N THR A 176 -4.63 -4.70 -13.28
CA THR A 176 -4.10 -6.06 -13.07
C THR A 176 -5.06 -6.96 -12.31
N GLY A 177 -6.05 -6.38 -11.61
CA GLY A 177 -6.98 -7.10 -10.74
C GLY A 177 -6.41 -7.48 -9.38
N GLU A 178 -5.13 -7.21 -9.12
CA GLU A 178 -4.43 -7.63 -7.90
C GLU A 178 -4.60 -6.66 -6.73
N LEU A 179 -5.01 -5.41 -6.97
CA LEU A 179 -5.21 -4.40 -5.92
C LEU A 179 -6.64 -3.88 -5.92
N LEU A 180 -7.17 -3.63 -4.72
CA LEU A 180 -8.46 -2.96 -4.52
C LEU A 180 -8.31 -1.90 -3.45
N TRP A 181 -8.66 -0.66 -3.79
CA TRP A 181 -8.79 0.45 -2.87
C TRP A 181 -10.27 0.68 -2.56
N ASP A 182 -10.70 0.34 -1.35
CA ASP A 182 -12.07 0.54 -0.86
C ASP A 182 -12.06 1.71 0.13
N TYR A 183 -12.21 2.93 -0.38
CA TYR A 183 -12.19 4.14 0.44
C TYR A 183 -13.49 4.36 1.22
N GLY A 184 -14.57 3.68 0.84
CA GLY A 184 -15.83 3.67 1.61
C GLY A 184 -15.67 2.93 2.95
N ARG A 185 -14.93 1.82 2.96
CA ARG A 185 -14.62 1.05 4.16
C ARG A 185 -13.28 1.44 4.80
N GLY A 186 -12.41 2.13 4.06
CA GLY A 186 -11.07 2.52 4.48
C GLY A 186 -10.12 1.32 4.51
N LEU A 187 -10.10 0.55 3.42
CA LEU A 187 -9.29 -0.65 3.26
C LEU A 187 -8.58 -0.66 1.91
N VAL A 188 -7.40 -1.24 1.90
CA VAL A 188 -6.72 -1.62 0.66
C VAL A 188 -6.37 -3.11 0.77
N THR A 189 -6.67 -3.87 -0.28
CA THR A 189 -6.26 -5.28 -0.36
C THR A 189 -5.29 -5.51 -1.51
N VAL A 190 -4.36 -6.44 -1.28
CA VAL A 190 -3.55 -7.07 -2.31
C VAL A 190 -3.96 -8.53 -2.42
N ASN A 191 -4.22 -8.99 -3.63
CA ASN A 191 -4.70 -10.33 -3.94
C ASN A 191 -3.95 -10.92 -5.15
N ALA A 192 -2.63 -10.74 -5.16
CA ALA A 192 -1.74 -11.28 -6.18
C ALA A 192 -1.43 -12.76 -5.90
N PRO A 193 -1.03 -13.56 -6.92
CA PRO A 193 -0.72 -14.97 -6.71
C PRO A 193 0.37 -15.24 -5.67
N LYS A 194 1.32 -14.32 -5.48
CA LYS A 194 2.48 -14.48 -4.59
C LYS A 194 2.45 -13.57 -3.35
N ALA A 195 1.45 -12.69 -3.25
CA ALA A 195 1.28 -11.76 -2.13
C ALA A 195 -0.21 -11.49 -1.89
N GLN A 196 -0.68 -11.76 -0.67
CA GLN A 196 -2.07 -11.54 -0.25
C GLN A 196 -2.11 -10.83 1.09
N GLY A 197 -2.92 -9.78 1.20
CA GLY A 197 -2.98 -9.01 2.43
C GLY A 197 -4.02 -7.90 2.40
N VAL A 198 -4.15 -7.24 3.54
CA VAL A 198 -5.04 -6.11 3.74
C VAL A 198 -4.39 -5.10 4.67
N CYS A 199 -4.56 -3.81 4.38
CA CYS A 199 -4.26 -2.72 5.30
C CYS A 199 -5.48 -1.79 5.45
N GLY A 200 -5.56 -1.07 6.59
CA GLY A 200 -6.63 -0.12 6.88
C GLY A 200 -7.38 -0.44 8.17
N PHE A 201 -8.67 -0.11 8.24
CA PHE A 201 -9.52 -0.30 9.42
C PHE A 201 -9.98 -1.76 9.61
N LEU A 202 -9.07 -2.65 10.03
CA LEU A 202 -9.28 -4.10 10.04
C LEU A 202 -10.42 -4.55 10.96
N GLN A 203 -10.57 -3.96 12.14
CA GLN A 203 -11.65 -4.32 13.07
C GLN A 203 -13.02 -3.99 12.47
N LYS A 204 -13.15 -2.80 11.86
CA LYS A 204 -14.38 -2.37 11.18
C LYS A 204 -14.68 -3.21 9.94
N ALA A 205 -13.62 -3.72 9.27
CA ALA A 205 -13.76 -4.57 8.09
C ALA A 205 -14.44 -5.91 8.39
N GLY A 206 -14.27 -6.46 9.61
CA GLY A 206 -14.70 -7.80 9.94
C GLY A 206 -13.82 -8.86 9.25
N THR A 207 -14.44 -9.71 8.44
CA THR A 207 -13.72 -10.76 7.69
C THR A 207 -13.40 -10.29 6.28
N VAL A 208 -12.13 -10.39 5.89
CA VAL A 208 -11.63 -10.11 4.54
C VAL A 208 -11.21 -11.42 3.89
N THR A 209 -11.87 -11.80 2.79
CA THR A 209 -11.57 -13.03 2.04
C THR A 209 -10.76 -12.68 0.80
N LEU A 210 -9.59 -13.29 0.66
CA LEU A 210 -8.71 -13.23 -0.51
C LEU A 210 -8.68 -14.63 -1.17
N HIS A 211 -7.91 -14.84 -2.24
CA HIS A 211 -7.98 -16.12 -2.94
C HIS A 211 -7.49 -17.31 -2.09
N ASP A 212 -6.35 -17.17 -1.40
CA ASP A 212 -5.72 -18.29 -0.65
C ASP A 212 -5.79 -18.12 0.87
N VAL A 213 -6.21 -16.95 1.36
CA VAL A 213 -6.36 -16.67 2.79
C VAL A 213 -7.62 -15.87 3.12
N THR A 214 -8.14 -16.10 4.32
CA THR A 214 -9.15 -15.29 4.98
C THR A 214 -8.56 -14.64 6.23
N ILE A 215 -8.73 -13.34 6.38
CA ILE A 215 -8.17 -12.53 7.46
C ILE A 215 -9.32 -11.92 8.28
N ALA A 216 -9.29 -12.08 9.60
CA ALA A 216 -10.21 -11.41 10.51
C ALA A 216 -9.42 -10.91 11.71
N SER A 217 -9.47 -9.61 12.02
CA SER A 217 -8.63 -8.99 13.06
C SER A 217 -9.42 -8.10 13.98
N GLN A 218 -8.99 -8.02 15.24
CA GLN A 218 -9.52 -7.06 16.22
C GLN A 218 -8.60 -5.82 16.36
N ILE A 219 -7.58 -5.69 15.51
CA ILE A 219 -6.75 -4.50 15.40
C ILE A 219 -7.60 -3.40 14.75
N ASP A 220 -7.71 -2.22 15.38
CA ASP A 220 -8.47 -1.07 14.83
C ASP A 220 -7.95 -0.70 13.44
N TYR A 221 -6.67 -0.30 13.37
CA TYR A 221 -5.98 0.01 12.13
C TYR A 221 -4.65 -0.72 12.04
N GLY A 222 -4.37 -1.36 10.92
CA GLY A 222 -3.17 -2.17 10.77
C GLY A 222 -3.00 -2.75 9.38
N THR A 223 -2.01 -3.64 9.26
CA THR A 223 -1.64 -4.36 8.04
C THR A 223 -1.43 -5.82 8.38
N VAL A 224 -1.96 -6.72 7.54
CA VAL A 224 -1.68 -8.15 7.55
C VAL A 224 -1.28 -8.53 6.12
N LEU A 225 -0.05 -9.01 5.94
CA LEU A 225 0.51 -9.32 4.63
C LEU A 225 1.19 -10.69 4.64
N LEU A 226 0.79 -11.56 3.72
CA LEU A 226 1.39 -12.86 3.47
C LEU A 226 2.13 -12.82 2.13
N VAL A 227 3.40 -13.21 2.12
CA VAL A 227 4.24 -13.27 0.91
C VAL A 227 4.89 -14.62 0.74
N SER A 228 5.09 -15.02 -0.51
CA SER A 228 5.89 -16.18 -0.88
C SER A 228 7.39 -15.90 -0.71
N LEU A 229 8.12 -16.86 -0.12
CA LEU A 229 9.59 -16.83 0.03
C LEU A 229 10.30 -17.76 -0.97
N ASP A 230 9.57 -18.61 -1.68
CA ASP A 230 10.11 -19.56 -2.67
C ASP A 230 9.73 -19.21 -4.11
N GLY A 231 9.11 -18.05 -4.32
CA GLY A 231 8.72 -17.54 -5.64
C GLY A 231 7.51 -18.25 -6.26
N GLN A 232 6.92 -19.25 -5.57
CA GLN A 232 5.72 -19.96 -6.02
C GLN A 232 4.44 -19.22 -5.59
N PRO A 233 3.31 -19.40 -6.29
CA PRO A 233 2.02 -18.90 -5.82
C PRO A 233 1.69 -19.39 -4.40
N LEU A 234 1.03 -18.55 -3.59
CA LEU A 234 0.67 -18.85 -2.20
C LEU A 234 -0.14 -20.15 -2.05
N ARG A 235 -0.93 -20.50 -3.08
CA ARG A 235 -1.67 -21.76 -3.17
C ARG A 235 -0.79 -23.01 -3.13
N THR A 236 0.47 -22.92 -3.56
CA THR A 236 1.39 -24.06 -3.69
C THR A 236 2.75 -23.83 -3.03
N SER A 237 3.05 -22.61 -2.57
CA SER A 237 4.30 -22.25 -1.89
C SER A 237 4.54 -23.15 -0.68
N ARG A 238 5.80 -23.53 -0.49
CA ARG A 238 6.30 -24.34 0.64
C ARG A 238 7.00 -23.48 1.68
N LYS A 239 7.24 -22.20 1.38
CA LYS A 239 7.88 -21.27 2.29
C LYS A 239 7.28 -19.88 2.14
N MET A 240 6.63 -19.38 3.18
CA MET A 240 5.94 -18.09 3.18
C MET A 240 6.27 -17.30 4.45
N LEU A 241 6.14 -15.98 4.37
CA LEU A 241 6.25 -15.06 5.50
C LEU A 241 4.91 -14.36 5.70
N LEU A 242 4.32 -14.51 6.88
CA LEU A 242 3.21 -13.67 7.33
C LEU A 242 3.76 -12.56 8.21
N GLN A 243 3.39 -11.32 7.91
CA GLN A 243 3.75 -10.11 8.65
C GLN A 243 2.49 -9.37 9.10
N VAL A 244 2.50 -8.87 10.34
CA VAL A 244 1.37 -8.15 10.95
C VAL A 244 1.85 -6.88 11.65
N MET A 245 1.19 -5.77 11.43
CA MET A 245 1.46 -4.51 12.13
C MET A 245 0.18 -3.78 12.49
N SER A 246 0.25 -2.93 13.53
CA SER A 246 -0.82 -2.07 14.01
C SER A 246 -0.30 -0.63 14.14
N GLU A 247 -0.71 0.08 15.19
CA GLU A 247 -0.27 1.43 15.52
C GLU A 247 0.92 1.41 16.50
N ASP A 248 1.76 2.44 16.44
CA ASP A 248 2.80 2.73 17.44
C ASP A 248 2.65 4.12 18.05
N THR A 249 3.13 4.29 19.28
CA THR A 249 3.12 5.56 19.99
C THR A 249 4.23 5.61 21.04
N ASN A 250 4.72 6.80 21.38
CA ASN A 250 5.59 6.97 22.54
C ASN A 250 4.88 6.57 23.83
N TYR A 251 5.60 5.98 24.78
CA TYR A 251 5.11 5.74 26.12
C TYR A 251 4.66 7.06 26.77
N GLY A 252 3.43 7.10 27.30
CA GLY A 252 2.87 8.30 27.93
C GLY A 252 2.40 9.40 26.97
N TRP A 253 2.38 9.16 25.65
CA TRP A 253 1.76 10.10 24.70
C TRP A 253 0.29 10.36 25.07
N SER A 254 -0.13 11.63 25.01
CA SER A 254 -1.50 12.03 25.34
C SER A 254 -1.98 13.23 24.53
N ALA A 255 -3.14 13.08 23.92
CA ALA A 255 -3.92 14.15 23.28
C ALA A 255 -5.42 13.80 23.40
N PRO A 256 -6.04 13.99 24.58
CA PRO A 256 -7.43 13.61 24.83
C PRO A 256 -8.42 14.54 24.10
N GLY A 257 -9.67 14.10 23.98
CA GLY A 257 -10.75 14.83 23.31
C GLY A 257 -11.12 14.26 21.93
N THR A 258 -12.01 14.95 21.23
CA THR A 258 -12.53 14.60 19.90
C THR A 258 -12.17 15.69 18.88
N GLY A 259 -12.15 15.35 17.59
CA GLY A 259 -11.79 16.31 16.54
C GLY A 259 -10.35 16.82 16.66
N LYS A 260 -10.17 18.15 16.63
CA LYS A 260 -8.88 18.82 16.79
C LYS A 260 -8.47 18.80 18.27
N ARG A 261 -7.34 18.16 18.57
CA ARG A 261 -6.87 17.91 19.94
C ARG A 261 -5.59 18.69 20.22
N ALA A 262 -5.48 19.21 21.43
CA ALA A 262 -4.20 19.72 21.93
C ALA A 262 -3.34 18.54 22.40
N ILE A 263 -2.06 18.55 22.02
CA ILE A 263 -1.09 17.59 22.54
C ILE A 263 -0.78 17.99 23.97
N GLN A 264 -1.07 17.12 24.93
CA GLN A 264 -0.77 17.33 26.34
C GLN A 264 0.58 16.74 26.73
N ASN A 265 0.98 15.63 26.10
CA ASN A 265 2.26 14.98 26.36
C ASN A 265 2.78 14.32 25.08
N LEU A 266 4.04 14.60 24.73
CA LEU A 266 4.75 13.98 23.61
C LEU A 266 5.17 12.51 23.89
N GLY A 267 5.09 12.10 25.15
CA GLY A 267 5.60 10.82 25.62
C GLY A 267 7.12 10.73 25.57
N THR A 268 7.63 9.59 26.00
CA THR A 268 9.05 9.25 26.07
C THR A 268 9.29 7.85 25.52
N ALA A 269 10.55 7.42 25.53
CA ALA A 269 10.89 6.03 25.26
C ALA A 269 10.24 5.10 26.31
N PRO A 270 9.95 3.83 25.95
CA PRO A 270 10.09 3.25 24.61
C PRO A 270 8.92 3.61 23.67
N ILE A 271 9.10 3.37 22.38
CA ILE A 271 7.98 3.29 21.43
C ILE A 271 7.19 2.00 21.74
N ASN A 272 5.89 2.13 21.95
CA ASN A 272 4.97 1.01 22.17
C ASN A 272 4.21 0.70 20.89
N VAL A 273 4.03 -0.59 20.62
CA VAL A 273 3.17 -1.09 19.54
C VAL A 273 1.89 -1.63 20.17
N ARG A 274 0.74 -1.28 19.59
CA ARG A 274 -0.54 -1.85 20.03
C ARG A 274 -0.51 -3.38 19.82
N ARG A 275 -1.12 -4.12 20.74
CA ARG A 275 -1.13 -5.59 20.66
C ARG A 275 -1.86 -6.08 19.42
N PHE A 276 -1.31 -7.10 18.79
CA PHE A 276 -1.93 -7.77 17.65
C PHE A 276 -3.03 -8.74 18.11
N SER A 277 -4.01 -8.96 17.26
CA SER A 277 -5.08 -9.92 17.52
C SER A 277 -5.84 -10.23 16.24
N GLY A 278 -6.26 -11.47 16.09
CA GLY A 278 -6.98 -11.92 14.90
C GLY A 278 -6.60 -13.32 14.47
N THR A 279 -7.07 -13.69 13.28
CA THR A 279 -6.82 -14.98 12.66
C THR A 279 -6.55 -14.84 11.17
N VAL A 280 -5.59 -15.59 10.67
CA VAL A 280 -5.33 -15.81 9.24
C VAL A 280 -5.59 -17.28 8.94
N THR A 281 -6.53 -17.55 8.03
CA THR A 281 -6.93 -18.92 7.68
C THR A 281 -6.64 -19.19 6.22
N PHE A 282 -5.80 -20.18 5.94
CA PHE A 282 -5.48 -20.68 4.61
C PHE A 282 -6.64 -21.49 4.03
N THR A 283 -6.97 -21.28 2.76
CA THR A 283 -8.03 -21.97 2.03
C THR A 283 -7.52 -23.11 1.14
N ARG A 284 -6.19 -23.34 1.10
CA ARG A 284 -5.56 -24.40 0.29
C ARG A 284 -5.77 -25.81 0.88
N PRO A 285 -5.83 -26.87 0.06
CA PRO A 285 -6.17 -28.24 0.52
C PRO A 285 -5.21 -28.85 1.54
N ASP A 286 -3.93 -28.49 1.46
CA ASP A 286 -2.85 -28.96 2.33
C ASP A 286 -2.60 -28.04 3.54
N ALA A 287 -3.49 -27.07 3.80
CA ALA A 287 -3.33 -26.12 4.89
C ALA A 287 -3.12 -26.79 6.25
N GLY A 288 -3.72 -27.97 6.47
CA GLY A 288 -3.53 -28.78 7.67
C GLY A 288 -2.10 -29.27 7.93
N GLN A 289 -1.22 -29.23 6.92
CA GLN A 289 0.18 -29.66 7.01
C GLN A 289 1.15 -28.50 7.25
N LEU A 290 0.68 -27.25 7.17
CA LEU A 290 1.54 -26.08 7.29
C LEU A 290 2.09 -25.98 8.72
N LYS A 291 3.41 -25.94 8.85
CA LYS A 291 4.11 -25.60 10.09
C LYS A 291 4.22 -24.09 10.19
N VAL A 292 3.74 -23.52 11.29
CA VAL A 292 3.71 -22.08 11.56
C VAL A 292 4.63 -21.80 12.74
N THR A 293 5.73 -21.12 12.48
CA THR A 293 6.76 -20.78 13.47
C THR A 293 6.71 -19.27 13.75
N PRO A 294 6.31 -18.84 14.96
CA PRO A 294 6.43 -17.44 15.36
C PRO A 294 7.91 -17.03 15.38
N LEU A 295 8.21 -15.80 14.94
CA LEU A 295 9.56 -15.25 14.94
C LEU A 295 9.66 -14.02 15.85
N ASP A 296 10.87 -13.74 16.32
CA ASP A 296 11.20 -12.47 16.97
C ASP A 296 11.36 -11.34 15.95
N TRP A 297 11.66 -10.14 16.44
CA TRP A 297 11.83 -8.93 15.63
C TRP A 297 13.01 -8.98 14.65
N ASN A 298 13.94 -9.92 14.83
CA ASN A 298 15.08 -10.15 13.95
C ASN A 298 14.86 -11.32 12.97
N GLY A 299 13.68 -11.95 13.01
CA GLY A 299 13.32 -13.06 12.14
C GLY A 299 13.81 -14.43 12.63
N TYR A 300 14.28 -14.56 13.88
CA TYR A 300 14.64 -15.85 14.44
C TYR A 300 13.42 -16.55 15.06
N PRO A 301 13.32 -17.89 15.00
CA PRO A 301 12.26 -18.63 15.68
C PRO A 301 12.14 -18.27 17.15
N ALA A 302 10.97 -17.80 17.57
CA ALA A 302 10.68 -17.37 18.93
C ALA A 302 9.30 -17.84 19.35
N GLY A 303 9.26 -18.85 20.23
CA GLY A 303 8.02 -19.47 20.69
C GLY A 303 7.79 -20.85 20.08
N LYS A 304 6.68 -21.49 20.46
CA LYS A 304 6.36 -22.86 20.05
C LYS A 304 5.72 -22.88 18.65
N PRO A 305 6.28 -23.61 17.68
CA PRO A 305 5.61 -23.82 16.40
C PRO A 305 4.27 -24.53 16.57
N SER A 306 3.36 -24.28 15.64
CA SER A 306 2.09 -24.98 15.52
C SER A 306 1.95 -25.57 14.13
N THR A 307 0.99 -26.48 13.95
CA THR A 307 0.66 -27.04 12.64
C THR A 307 -0.81 -26.80 12.35
N GLY A 308 -1.13 -26.35 11.14
CA GLY A 308 -2.50 -26.20 10.67
C GLY A 308 -2.74 -24.93 9.85
N GLY A 309 -3.90 -24.90 9.21
CA GLY A 309 -4.28 -23.83 8.28
C GLY A 309 -4.78 -22.55 8.92
N LYS A 310 -4.98 -22.53 10.24
CA LYS A 310 -5.50 -21.37 10.98
C LYS A 310 -4.44 -20.85 11.95
N ILE A 311 -3.95 -19.64 11.68
CA ILE A 311 -2.99 -18.93 12.51
C ILE A 311 -3.76 -17.97 13.40
N THR A 312 -3.69 -18.13 14.72
CA THR A 312 -4.14 -17.12 15.67
C THR A 312 -2.99 -16.16 15.95
N LEU A 313 -3.20 -14.88 15.69
CA LEU A 313 -2.20 -13.85 15.91
C LEU A 313 -1.92 -13.69 17.40
N GLN A 314 -0.64 -13.72 17.76
CA GLN A 314 -0.18 -13.55 19.14
C GLN A 314 0.01 -12.06 19.42
N PRO A 315 -0.23 -11.59 20.66
CA PRO A 315 -0.25 -10.16 20.97
C PRO A 315 1.02 -9.37 20.66
N THR A 316 2.16 -10.04 20.56
CA THR A 316 3.49 -9.41 20.42
C THR A 316 4.36 -10.03 19.33
N VAL A 317 3.79 -10.86 18.44
CA VAL A 317 4.54 -11.52 17.36
C VAL A 317 4.18 -10.87 16.03
N MET A 318 5.17 -10.25 15.41
CA MET A 318 5.03 -9.52 14.15
C MET A 318 5.16 -10.44 12.93
N TYR A 319 5.99 -11.48 13.01
CA TYR A 319 6.29 -12.35 11.89
C TYR A 319 6.05 -13.82 12.20
N TYR A 320 5.61 -14.55 11.17
CA TYR A 320 5.49 -16.00 11.21
C TYR A 320 6.12 -16.58 9.95
N LEU A 321 7.07 -17.50 10.14
CA LEU A 321 7.56 -18.35 9.08
C LEU A 321 6.62 -19.53 8.91
N ILE A 322 6.15 -19.74 7.68
CA ILE A 322 5.19 -20.80 7.34
C ILE A 322 5.85 -21.74 6.34
N GLU A 323 5.94 -23.01 6.71
CA GLU A 323 6.65 -24.04 5.95
C GLU A 323 5.79 -25.29 5.72
N ARG A 324 6.07 -26.02 4.65
CA ARG A 324 5.50 -27.34 4.36
C ARG A 324 6.58 -28.38 4.09
#